data_AF-A0A1I5PKF5-F1
#
_entry.id   AF-A0A1I5PKF5-F1
#
_cell.length_a   1.000
_cell.length_b   1.000
_cell.length_c   1.000
_cell.angle_alpha   90.00
_cell.angle_beta   90.00
_cell.angle_gamma   90.00
#
_symmetry.space_group_name_H-M   'P 1'
#
loop_
_entity.id
_entity.type
_entity.pdbx_description
1 polymer ?
#
loop_
_entity_poly.entity_id
_entity_poly.type
_entity_poly.pdbx_seq_one_letter_code
_entity_poly.pdbx_strand_id
1 'polypeptide(L)'
;MNKKRIIHQDVYISVLLMILGVYLFYLTTKMMPEAARFPRMALGVFMILMVWTFVDGVRKSIAATNVQEKKDIRLLKWEQNKMPFALFVITVAYAIGLDFLGFFTATAIFIPVVMLFFRCRNIKLIAGVTIGTLLFVYLMFVVFLHAALP
;
A
#
# COMPACT_ATOMS: atom_id res chain seq x y z
N MET A 1 37.61 -19.04 -0.37
CA MET A 1 36.84 -17.97 -1.05
C MET A 1 35.43 -17.92 -0.47
N ASN A 2 35.11 -16.92 0.37
CA ASN A 2 33.74 -16.74 0.85
C ASN A 2 32.86 -16.23 -0.30
N LYS A 3 32.02 -17.11 -0.86
CA LYS A 3 30.93 -16.70 -1.77
C LYS A 3 30.02 -15.73 -1.00
N LYS A 4 30.10 -14.42 -1.30
CA LYS A 4 29.11 -13.46 -0.79
C LYS A 4 27.74 -13.87 -1.36
N ARG A 5 26.83 -14.33 -0.49
CA ARG A 5 25.45 -14.63 -0.87
C ARG A 5 24.78 -13.34 -1.32
N ILE A 6 24.25 -13.33 -2.52
CA ILE A 6 23.53 -12.19 -3.07
C ILE A 6 22.04 -12.46 -2.84
N ILE A 7 21.41 -11.68 -1.97
CA ILE A 7 19.98 -11.80 -1.66
C ILE A 7 19.23 -10.71 -2.44
N HIS A 8 18.21 -11.12 -3.20
CA HIS A 8 17.38 -10.22 -4.00
C HIS A 8 16.48 -9.37 -3.09
N GLN A 9 16.24 -8.10 -3.47
CA GLN A 9 15.44 -7.15 -2.67
C GLN A 9 14.01 -7.67 -2.38
N ASP A 10 13.46 -8.44 -3.31
CA ASP A 10 12.12 -9.02 -3.21
C ASP A 10 11.98 -9.89 -1.96
N VAL A 11 13.06 -10.54 -1.51
CA VAL A 11 13.08 -11.33 -0.27
C VAL A 11 12.88 -10.43 0.95
N TYR A 12 13.59 -9.31 1.04
CA TYR A 12 13.47 -8.38 2.17
C TYR A 12 12.10 -7.69 2.19
N ILE A 13 11.63 -7.23 1.03
CA ILE A 13 10.33 -6.54 0.91
C ILE A 13 9.19 -7.50 1.24
N SER A 14 9.20 -8.73 0.72
CA SER A 14 8.17 -9.72 0.99
C SER A 14 8.14 -10.14 2.46
N VAL A 15 9.30 -10.34 3.11
CA VAL A 15 9.35 -10.65 4.56
C VAL A 15 8.76 -9.51 5.38
N LEU A 16 9.15 -8.26 5.11
CA LEU A 16 8.62 -7.08 5.81
C LEU A 16 7.10 -6.96 5.63
N LEU A 17 6.62 -7.07 4.38
CA LEU A 17 5.19 -6.95 4.06
C LEU A 17 4.38 -8.14 4.59
N MET A 18 4.98 -9.32 4.72
CA MET A 18 4.32 -10.49 5.31
C MET A 18 4.16 -10.31 6.83
N ILE A 19 5.18 -9.77 7.52
CA ILE A 19 5.06 -9.41 8.95
C ILE A 19 3.96 -8.34 9.14
N LEU A 20 3.98 -7.30 8.30
CA LEU A 20 2.93 -6.27 8.32
C LEU A 20 1.55 -6.87 8.03
N GLY A 21 1.44 -7.78 7.05
CA GLY A 21 0.21 -8.46 6.69
C GLY A 21 -0.37 -9.29 7.84
N VAL A 22 0.47 -10.03 8.57
CA VAL A 22 0.07 -10.76 9.79
C VAL A 22 -0.42 -9.80 10.87
N TYR A 23 0.28 -8.69 11.09
CA TYR A 23 -0.14 -7.67 12.05
C TYR A 23 -1.49 -7.04 11.67
N LEU A 24 -1.69 -6.67 10.40
CA LEU A 24 -2.96 -6.15 9.92
C LEU A 24 -4.08 -7.19 10.02
N PHE A 25 -3.78 -8.46 9.74
CA PHE A 25 -4.74 -9.55 9.90
C PHE A 25 -5.17 -9.70 11.36
N TYR A 26 -4.23 -9.59 12.30
CA TYR A 26 -4.54 -9.52 13.73
C TYR A 26 -5.47 -8.35 14.07
N LEU A 27 -5.27 -7.16 13.50
CA LEU A 27 -6.18 -6.02 13.73
C LEU A 27 -7.61 -6.30 13.23
N THR A 28 -7.80 -7.09 12.17
CA THR A 28 -9.15 -7.48 11.72
C THR A 28 -9.91 -8.36 12.72
N THR A 29 -9.23 -8.96 13.71
CA THR A 29 -9.91 -9.73 14.78
C THR A 29 -10.61 -8.81 15.78
N LYS A 30 -10.20 -7.53 15.86
CA LYS A 30 -10.81 -6.51 16.72
C LYS A 30 -12.00 -5.79 16.07
N MET A 31 -12.23 -6.02 14.78
CA MET A 31 -13.32 -5.40 14.03
C MET A 31 -14.61 -6.22 14.16
N MET A 32 -15.77 -5.57 13.94
CA MET A 32 -17.05 -6.28 13.83
C MET A 32 -16.97 -7.35 12.73
N PRO A 33 -17.55 -8.56 12.94
CA PRO A 33 -17.39 -9.68 12.02
C PRO A 33 -17.76 -9.36 10.57
N GLU A 34 -18.83 -8.60 10.34
CA GLU A 34 -19.29 -8.22 9.02
C GLU A 34 -18.34 -7.25 8.32
N ALA A 35 -17.87 -6.22 9.02
CA ALA A 35 -16.90 -5.25 8.50
C ALA A 35 -15.53 -5.89 8.25
N ALA A 36 -15.17 -6.92 9.01
CA ALA A 36 -13.89 -7.61 8.91
C ALA A 36 -13.79 -8.56 7.71
N ARG A 37 -14.91 -8.98 7.09
CA ARG A 37 -14.91 -9.96 5.98
C ARG A 37 -14.07 -9.49 4.81
N PHE A 38 -14.32 -8.27 4.33
CA PHE A 38 -13.60 -7.73 3.18
C PHE A 38 -12.09 -7.55 3.45
N PRO A 39 -11.66 -6.89 4.55
CA PRO A 39 -10.25 -6.81 4.91
C PRO A 39 -9.57 -8.17 5.03
N ARG A 40 -10.22 -9.17 5.64
CA ARG A 40 -9.65 -10.53 5.76
C ARG A 40 -9.44 -11.20 4.41
N MET A 41 -10.40 -11.09 3.49
CA MET A 41 -10.25 -11.66 2.14
C MET A 41 -9.14 -10.96 1.37
N ALA A 42 -9.11 -9.63 1.39
CA ALA A 42 -8.06 -8.85 0.73
C ALA A 42 -6.67 -9.17 1.29
N LEU A 43 -6.54 -9.25 2.62
CA LEU A 43 -5.29 -9.65 3.27
C LEU A 43 -4.91 -11.10 2.97
N GLY A 44 -5.87 -12.02 2.86
CA GLY A 44 -5.62 -13.40 2.45
C GLY A 44 -4.97 -13.47 1.06
N VAL A 45 -5.55 -12.77 0.08
CA VAL A 45 -4.98 -12.68 -1.28
C VAL A 45 -3.61 -12.01 -1.24
N PHE A 46 -3.47 -10.91 -0.50
CA PHE A 46 -2.21 -10.20 -0.33
C PHE A 46 -1.11 -11.11 0.23
N MET A 47 -1.42 -11.91 1.25
CA MET A 47 -0.48 -12.86 1.85
C MET A 47 -0.04 -13.94 0.84
N ILE A 48 -0.95 -14.46 0.02
CA ILE A 48 -0.62 -15.42 -1.05
C ILE A 48 0.37 -14.79 -2.04
N LEU A 49 0.13 -13.55 -2.47
CA LEU A 49 1.02 -12.83 -3.38
C LEU A 49 2.40 -12.55 -2.75
N MET A 50 2.45 -12.28 -1.45
CA MET A 50 3.72 -12.09 -0.73
C MET A 50 4.53 -13.38 -0.64
N VAL A 51 3.88 -14.52 -0.37
CA VAL A 51 4.55 -15.83 -0.37
C VAL A 51 5.09 -16.16 -1.77
N TRP A 52 4.32 -15.93 -2.83
CA TRP A 52 4.80 -16.10 -4.20
C TRP A 52 6.04 -15.23 -4.46
N THR A 53 5.95 -13.93 -4.15
CA THR A 53 7.05 -12.98 -4.34
C THR A 53 8.30 -13.39 -3.56
N PHE A 54 8.13 -13.90 -2.35
CA PHE A 54 9.23 -14.43 -1.53
C PHE A 54 9.89 -15.64 -2.20
N VAL A 55 9.11 -16.63 -2.63
CA VAL A 55 9.63 -17.84 -3.31
C VAL A 55 10.38 -17.47 -4.59
N ASP A 56 9.83 -16.56 -5.40
CA ASP A 56 10.47 -16.08 -6.62
C ASP A 56 11.76 -15.28 -6.30
N GLY A 57 11.73 -14.43 -5.28
CA GLY A 57 12.90 -13.70 -4.78
C GLY A 57 14.02 -14.63 -4.30
N VAL A 58 13.68 -15.70 -3.58
CA VAL A 58 14.65 -16.72 -3.13
C VAL A 58 15.21 -17.49 -4.31
N ARG A 59 14.38 -17.92 -5.28
CA ARG A 59 14.83 -18.60 -6.51
C ARG A 59 15.82 -17.73 -7.28
N LYS A 60 15.51 -16.44 -7.47
CA LYS A 60 16.41 -15.46 -8.11
C LYS A 60 17.72 -15.26 -7.34
N SER A 61 17.66 -15.23 -6.00
CA SER A 61 18.85 -15.09 -5.14
C SER A 61 19.80 -16.29 -5.27
N ILE A 62 19.26 -17.50 -5.35
CA ILE A 62 20.04 -18.74 -5.53
C ILE A 62 20.65 -18.78 -6.94
N ALA A 63 19.87 -18.46 -7.98
CA ALA A 63 20.35 -18.41 -9.37
C ALA A 63 21.50 -17.39 -9.55
N ALA A 64 21.37 -16.19 -8.97
CA ALA A 64 22.40 -15.14 -8.99
C ALA A 64 23.67 -15.50 -8.19
N THR A 65 23.58 -16.47 -7.26
CA THR A 65 24.73 -16.96 -6.48
C THR A 65 25.48 -18.10 -7.21
N ASN A 66 24.85 -18.75 -8.20
CA ASN A 66 25.44 -19.85 -8.97
C ASN A 66 25.98 -19.41 -10.34
N VAL A 67 25.41 -18.38 -10.96
CA VAL A 67 25.92 -17.81 -12.19
C VAL A 67 26.60 -16.49 -11.84
N GLN A 68 27.89 -16.34 -12.17
CA GLN A 68 28.64 -15.10 -12.05
C GLN A 68 28.14 -14.00 -13.02
N GLU A 69 26.88 -14.07 -13.47
CA GLU A 69 26.23 -13.01 -14.22
C GLU A 69 25.78 -11.94 -13.23
N LYS A 70 26.58 -10.88 -13.13
CA LYS A 70 26.19 -9.56 -12.61
C LYS A 70 25.10 -8.90 -13.50
N LYS A 71 24.10 -9.66 -13.98
CA LYS A 71 22.98 -9.09 -14.71
C LYS A 71 21.92 -8.68 -13.70
N ASP A 72 21.79 -7.38 -13.52
CA ASP A 72 20.60 -6.73 -12.96
C ASP A 72 20.05 -7.35 -11.68
N ILE A 73 20.93 -7.52 -10.68
CA ILE A 73 20.44 -7.53 -9.30
C ILE A 73 19.84 -6.13 -9.13
N ARG A 74 18.50 -6.03 -9.15
CA ARG A 74 17.76 -4.84 -8.75
C ARG A 74 18.01 -4.65 -7.26
N LEU A 75 19.22 -4.20 -6.93
CA LEU A 75 19.53 -3.51 -5.70
C LEU A 75 18.59 -2.30 -5.69
N LEU A 76 18.03 -1.96 -4.53
CA LEU A 76 17.20 -0.78 -4.34
C LEU A 76 17.90 0.45 -4.94
N LYS A 77 17.68 0.71 -6.23
CA LYS A 77 18.11 1.92 -6.90
C LYS A 77 17.15 2.95 -6.38
N TRP A 78 17.56 3.61 -5.30
CA TRP A 78 16.80 4.63 -4.61
C TRP A 78 16.17 5.58 -5.62
N GLU A 79 16.91 5.97 -6.66
CA GLU A 79 16.46 6.82 -7.78
C GLU A 79 15.26 6.30 -8.58
N GLN A 80 15.13 4.99 -8.80
CA GLN A 80 13.99 4.42 -9.54
C GLN A 80 12.76 4.19 -8.66
N ASN A 81 12.95 3.95 -7.35
CA ASN A 81 11.84 3.62 -6.45
C ASN A 81 11.31 4.82 -5.64
N LYS A 82 11.83 6.04 -5.83
CA LYS A 82 11.39 7.23 -5.04
C LYS A 82 9.88 7.48 -5.12
N MET A 83 9.28 7.28 -6.30
CA MET A 83 7.86 7.55 -6.50
C MET A 83 6.93 6.63 -5.67
N PRO A 84 7.05 5.28 -5.76
CA PRO A 84 6.28 4.38 -4.90
C PRO A 84 6.44 4.65 -3.40
N PHE A 85 7.67 4.93 -2.94
CA PHE A 85 7.92 5.25 -1.53
C PHE A 85 7.27 6.56 -1.11
N ALA A 86 7.29 7.59 -1.96
CA ALA A 86 6.62 8.85 -1.67
C ALA A 86 5.09 8.67 -1.57
N LEU A 87 4.48 7.88 -2.47
CA LEU A 87 3.05 7.52 -2.39
C LEU A 87 2.71 6.75 -1.12
N PHE A 88 3.58 5.83 -0.70
CA PHE A 88 3.42 5.10 0.56
C PHE A 88 3.41 6.06 1.75
N VAL A 89 4.36 7.00 1.81
CA VAL A 89 4.41 8.01 2.88
C VAL A 89 3.16 8.89 2.89
N ILE A 90 2.69 9.34 1.72
CA ILE A 90 1.45 10.12 1.61
C ILE A 90 0.24 9.31 2.12
N THR A 91 0.17 8.02 1.78
CA THR A 91 -0.90 7.13 2.25
C THR A 91 -0.86 6.91 3.76
N VAL A 92 0.32 6.72 4.35
CA VAL A 92 0.48 6.60 5.81
C VAL A 92 0.07 7.89 6.51
N ALA A 93 0.48 9.05 5.98
CA ALA A 93 0.08 10.35 6.52
C ALA A 93 -1.44 10.56 6.47
N TYR A 94 -2.10 10.10 5.40
CA TYR A 94 -3.55 10.10 5.31
C TYR A 94 -4.20 9.19 6.34
N ALA A 95 -3.70 7.97 6.52
CA ALA A 95 -4.22 7.04 7.53
C ALA A 95 -4.14 7.63 8.95
N ILE A 96 -3.03 8.28 9.29
CA ILE A 96 -2.89 9.02 10.55
C ILE A 96 -3.88 10.19 10.60
N GLY A 97 -4.03 10.93 9.49
CA GLY A 97 -4.96 12.04 9.38
C GLY A 97 -6.43 11.66 9.61
N LEU A 98 -6.83 10.41 9.34
CA LEU A 98 -8.18 9.92 9.64
C LEU A 98 -8.49 9.99 11.13
N ASP A 99 -7.54 9.64 11.99
CA ASP A 99 -7.75 9.64 13.45
C ASP A 99 -7.85 11.05 14.04
N PHE A 100 -7.25 12.06 13.40
CA PHE A 100 -7.20 13.44 13.90
C PHE A 100 -8.21 14.39 13.25
N LEU A 101 -8.43 14.26 11.95
CA LEU A 101 -9.23 15.20 11.15
C LEU A 101 -10.61 14.63 10.77
N GLY A 102 -10.79 13.32 10.93
CA GLY A 102 -11.93 12.57 10.40
C GLY A 102 -11.84 12.34 8.89
N PHE A 103 -12.69 11.44 8.40
CA PHE A 103 -12.69 10.91 7.05
C PHE A 103 -12.86 12.00 6.00
N PHE A 104 -13.88 12.85 6.13
CA PHE A 104 -14.19 13.85 5.08
C PHE A 104 -13.07 14.87 4.93
N THR A 105 -12.56 15.40 6.05
CA THR A 105 -11.49 16.41 6.04
C THR A 105 -10.17 15.83 5.55
N ALA A 106 -9.78 14.65 6.05
CA ALA A 106 -8.55 13.98 5.62
C ALA A 106 -8.61 13.63 4.13
N THR A 107 -9.75 13.14 3.64
CA THR A 107 -9.95 12.76 2.22
C THR A 107 -9.96 13.99 1.31
N ALA A 108 -10.56 15.10 1.76
CA ALA A 108 -10.57 16.37 1.03
C ALA A 108 -9.16 16.93 0.80
N ILE A 109 -8.21 16.60 1.68
CA ILE A 109 -6.79 16.97 1.52
C ILE A 109 -6.05 15.91 0.70
N PHE A 110 -6.29 14.63 0.99
CA PHE A 110 -5.60 13.52 0.35
C PHE A 110 -5.80 13.48 -1.16
N ILE A 111 -7.03 13.65 -1.65
CA ILE A 111 -7.33 13.59 -3.09
C ILE A 111 -6.52 14.65 -3.87
N PRO A 112 -6.58 15.96 -3.54
CA PRO A 112 -5.74 16.97 -4.17
C PRO A 112 -4.24 16.68 -4.06
N VAL A 113 -3.75 16.26 -2.89
CA VAL A 113 -2.32 15.96 -2.68
C VAL A 113 -1.84 14.87 -3.63
N VAL A 114 -2.59 13.76 -3.74
CA VAL A 114 -2.24 12.66 -4.63
C VAL A 114 -2.35 13.06 -6.10
N MET A 115 -3.39 13.80 -6.49
CA MET A 115 -3.52 14.29 -7.87
C MET A 115 -2.38 15.22 -8.28
N LEU A 116 -2.00 16.15 -7.41
CA LEU A 116 -0.88 17.05 -7.63
C LEU A 116 0.45 16.27 -7.66
N PHE A 117 0.60 15.25 -6.82
CA PHE A 117 1.75 14.34 -6.83
C PHE A 117 1.89 13.62 -8.18
N PHE A 118 0.78 13.16 -8.76
CA PHE A 118 0.73 12.60 -10.11
C PHE A 118 0.78 13.65 -11.24
N ARG A 119 1.07 14.92 -10.92
CA ARG A 119 1.18 16.05 -11.86
C ARG A 119 -0.12 16.41 -12.59
N CYS A 120 -1.28 15.98 -12.12
CA CYS A 120 -2.55 16.54 -12.56
C CYS A 120 -2.67 17.97 -12.01
N ARG A 121 -2.64 18.99 -12.89
CA ARG A 121 -2.67 20.41 -12.50
C ARG A 121 -3.97 21.13 -12.87
N ASN A 122 -4.95 20.42 -13.43
CA ASN A 122 -6.23 21.02 -13.77
C ASN A 122 -7.09 21.17 -12.52
N ILE A 123 -7.13 22.39 -11.97
CA ILE A 123 -7.82 22.72 -10.71
C ILE A 123 -9.32 22.38 -10.79
N LYS A 124 -9.95 22.55 -11.96
CA LYS A 124 -11.37 22.21 -12.15
C LYS A 124 -11.61 20.71 -12.00
N LEU A 125 -10.71 19.88 -12.55
CA LEU A 125 -10.79 18.43 -12.40
C LEU A 125 -10.51 18.00 -10.96
N ILE A 126 -9.50 18.59 -10.31
CA ILE A 126 -9.17 18.29 -8.91
C ILE A 126 -10.36 18.60 -8.00
N ALA A 127 -10.92 19.80 -8.11
CA ALA A 127 -12.09 20.20 -7.33
C ALA A 127 -13.31 19.32 -7.65
N GLY A 128 -13.57 19.05 -8.93
CA GLY A 128 -14.68 18.21 -9.36
C GLY A 128 -14.61 16.79 -8.83
N VAL A 129 -13.44 16.15 -8.88
CA VAL A 129 -13.25 14.80 -8.34
C VAL A 129 -13.31 14.82 -6.81
N THR A 130 -12.67 15.78 -6.16
CA THR A 130 -12.69 15.87 -4.68
C THR A 130 -14.12 16.03 -4.16
N ILE A 131 -14.87 17.01 -4.69
CA ILE A 131 -16.26 17.25 -4.29
C ILE A 131 -17.15 16.06 -4.67
N GLY A 132 -17.00 15.55 -5.90
CA GLY A 132 -17.80 14.42 -6.40
C GLY A 132 -17.61 13.16 -5.56
N THR A 133 -16.37 12.81 -5.22
CA THR A 133 -16.06 11.65 -4.37
C THR A 133 -16.60 11.85 -2.95
N LEU A 134 -16.38 13.00 -2.32
CA LEU A 134 -16.89 13.25 -0.96
C LEU A 134 -18.40 13.22 -0.91
N LEU A 135 -19.08 13.84 -1.89
CA LEU A 135 -20.54 13.85 -1.98
C LEU A 135 -21.09 12.45 -2.21
N PHE A 136 -20.49 11.70 -3.13
CA PHE A 136 -20.89 10.31 -3.37
C PHE A 136 -20.76 9.45 -2.12
N VAL A 137 -19.60 9.52 -1.43
CA VAL A 137 -19.35 8.76 -0.20
C VAL A 137 -20.30 9.20 0.92
N TYR A 138 -20.56 10.50 1.06
CA TYR A 138 -21.53 11.00 2.03
C TYR A 138 -22.92 10.41 1.78
N LEU A 139 -23.42 10.45 0.54
CA LEU A 139 -24.72 9.88 0.21
C LEU A 139 -24.74 8.36 0.47
N MET A 140 -23.73 7.62 0.03
CA MET A 140 -23.67 6.17 0.23
C MET A 140 -23.63 5.78 1.69
N PHE A 141 -22.70 6.34 2.46
CA PHE A 141 -22.41 5.86 3.80
C PHE A 141 -23.22 6.55 4.88
N VAL A 142 -23.43 7.86 4.79
CA VAL A 142 -24.15 8.62 5.81
C VAL A 142 -25.66 8.55 5.58
N VAL A 143 -26.12 8.78 4.34
CA VAL A 143 -27.56 8.86 4.05
C VAL A 143 -28.19 7.49 3.84
N PHE A 144 -27.60 6.64 2.99
CA PHE A 144 -28.19 5.33 2.70
C PHE A 144 -27.84 4.29 3.76
N LEU A 145 -26.56 4.19 4.13
CA LEU A 145 -26.09 3.13 5.03
C LEU A 145 -26.15 3.51 6.52
N HIS A 146 -26.39 4.78 6.86
CA HIS A 146 -26.36 5.31 8.23
C HIS A 146 -25.13 4.89 9.03
N ALA A 147 -24.00 4.72 8.34
CA ALA A 147 -22.73 4.31 8.92
C ALA A 147 -21.96 5.54 9.43
N ALA A 148 -21.47 5.47 10.67
CA ALA A 148 -20.55 6.46 11.21
C ALA A 148 -19.16 6.23 10.61
N LEU A 149 -18.70 7.21 9.84
CA LEU A 149 -17.29 7.29 9.44
C LEU A 149 -16.52 8.06 10.51
N PRO A 150 -15.27 7.66 10.81
CA PRO A 150 -14.41 8.36 11.77
C PRO A 150 -14.16 9.81 11.34
#